data_AF-A0A4S2HD35-F1
#
_entry.id   AF-A0A4S2HD35-F1
#
_cell.length_a   1.000
_cell.length_b   1.000
_cell.length_c   1.000
_cell.angle_alpha   90.00
_cell.angle_beta   90.00
_cell.angle_gamma   90.00
#
_symmetry.space_group_name_H-M   'P 1'
#
loop_
_entity.id
_entity.type
_entity.pdbx_description
1 polymer ?
#
loop_
_entity_poly.entity_id
_entity_poly.type
_entity_poly.pdbx_seq_one_letter_code
_entity_poly.pdbx_strand_id
1 'polypeptide(L)'
;MMIFLASALAVTSLAAQPARAPAPGQSTLAWVNACQTEAASRTSANVREACACAAGLFAGTMTERQYEIFGRMAPHISSRSDIAGAIQQMTEQQGYTPEEIAGVGQTIASLETRIDRVCGVLE
;
A
#
# COMPACT_ATOMS: atom_id res chain seq x y z
N MET A 1 51.27 -12.82 -39.60
CA MET A 1 50.81 -13.27 -38.26
C MET A 1 49.52 -12.53 -37.96
N MET A 2 48.37 -13.15 -38.23
CA MET A 2 47.03 -12.55 -38.03
C MET A 2 46.50 -13.03 -36.67
N ILE A 3 46.23 -12.10 -35.76
CA ILE A 3 45.62 -12.37 -34.45
C ILE A 3 44.14 -11.99 -34.55
N PHE A 4 43.27 -13.00 -34.57
CA PHE A 4 41.82 -12.83 -34.43
C PHE A 4 41.50 -12.71 -32.93
N LEU A 5 41.03 -11.54 -32.49
CA LEU A 5 40.39 -11.37 -31.17
C LEU A 5 38.89 -11.59 -31.32
N ALA A 6 38.38 -12.68 -30.73
CA ALA A 6 36.96 -12.95 -30.58
C ALA A 6 36.46 -12.32 -29.28
N SER A 7 35.68 -11.25 -29.40
CA SER A 7 34.98 -10.64 -28.26
C SER A 7 33.71 -11.43 -27.96
N ALA A 8 33.72 -12.21 -26.89
CA ALA A 8 32.54 -12.90 -26.38
C ALA A 8 31.61 -11.89 -25.68
N LEU A 9 30.45 -11.62 -26.28
CA LEU A 9 29.35 -10.86 -25.69
C LEU A 9 28.68 -11.71 -24.61
N ALA A 10 28.99 -11.44 -23.34
CA ALA A 10 28.27 -12.01 -22.20
C ALA A 10 26.90 -11.33 -22.08
N VAL A 11 25.86 -12.01 -22.55
CA VAL A 11 24.46 -11.64 -22.31
C VAL A 11 24.11 -12.04 -20.88
N THR A 12 24.20 -11.10 -19.94
CA THR A 12 23.68 -11.30 -18.58
C THR A 12 22.17 -11.13 -18.62
N SER A 13 21.45 -12.25 -18.68
CA SER A 13 20.01 -12.31 -18.44
C SER A 13 19.72 -11.81 -17.03
N LEU A 14 19.19 -10.60 -16.91
CA LEU A 14 18.57 -10.10 -15.68
C LEU A 14 17.28 -10.90 -15.50
N ALA A 15 17.34 -12.01 -14.76
CA ALA A 15 16.15 -12.72 -14.32
C ALA A 15 15.33 -11.75 -13.45
N ALA A 16 14.17 -11.34 -13.95
CA ALA A 16 13.20 -10.58 -13.19
C ALA A 16 12.85 -11.39 -11.93
N GLN A 17 13.33 -10.94 -10.78
CA GLN A 17 12.94 -11.52 -9.50
C GLN A 17 11.44 -11.26 -9.33
N PRO A 18 10.63 -12.27 -9.00
CA PRO A 18 9.22 -12.05 -8.75
C PRO A 18 9.12 -11.06 -7.59
N ALA A 19 8.47 -9.92 -7.85
CA ALA A 19 8.14 -8.96 -6.81
C ALA A 19 7.32 -9.72 -5.75
N ARG A 20 7.93 -10.04 -4.61
CA ARG A 20 7.19 -10.61 -3.49
C ARG A 20 6.19 -9.56 -3.04
N ALA A 21 4.93 -9.95 -2.98
CA ALA A 21 3.90 -9.14 -2.35
C ALA A 21 4.40 -8.72 -0.94
N PRO A 22 4.18 -7.46 -0.52
CA PRO A 22 4.50 -7.02 0.83
C PRO A 22 3.87 -7.98 1.83
N ALA A 23 4.65 -8.43 2.83
CA ALA A 23 4.08 -9.20 3.92
C ALA A 23 2.96 -8.39 4.58
N PRO A 24 1.83 -8.98 5.00
CA PRO A 24 0.70 -8.26 5.58
C PRO A 24 1.11 -7.24 6.66
N GLY A 25 2.08 -7.57 7.52
CA GLY A 25 2.57 -6.64 8.54
C GLY A 25 3.21 -5.34 8.01
N GLN A 26 3.78 -5.33 6.80
CA GLN A 26 4.37 -4.12 6.21
C GLN A 26 3.30 -3.11 5.80
N SER A 27 2.21 -3.57 5.18
CA SER A 27 1.07 -2.71 4.81
C SER A 27 0.37 -2.13 6.05
N THR A 28 0.24 -2.93 7.12
CA THR A 28 -0.28 -2.45 8.41
C THR A 28 0.57 -1.32 8.96
N LEU A 29 1.90 -1.50 9.01
CA LEU A 29 2.83 -0.48 9.51
C LEU A 29 2.82 0.78 8.65
N ALA A 30 2.82 0.63 7.32
CA ALA A 30 2.75 1.75 6.39
C ALA A 30 1.49 2.59 6.63
N TRP A 31 0.35 1.93 6.79
CA TRP A 31 -0.90 2.60 7.11
C TRP A 31 -0.87 3.26 8.50
N VAL A 32 -0.38 2.57 9.53
CA VAL A 32 -0.37 3.10 10.91
C VAL A 32 0.49 4.35 10.99
N ASN A 33 1.60 4.38 10.26
CA ASN A 33 2.48 5.54 10.17
C ASN A 33 1.84 6.70 9.38
N ALA A 34 1.17 6.39 8.26
CA ALA A 34 0.47 7.41 7.47
C ALA A 34 -0.69 8.05 8.27
N CYS A 35 -1.50 7.22 8.93
CA CYS A 35 -2.58 7.66 9.81
C CYS A 35 -2.07 8.55 10.94
N GLN A 36 -1.00 8.15 11.64
CA GLN A 36 -0.39 8.98 12.68
C GLN A 36 0.17 10.29 12.14
N THR A 37 0.78 10.27 10.95
CA THR A 37 1.34 11.49 10.34
C THR A 37 0.24 12.49 10.03
N GLU A 38 -0.87 12.02 9.47
CA GLU A 38 -2.03 12.87 9.16
C GLU A 38 -2.72 13.38 10.44
N ALA A 39 -2.87 12.50 11.42
CA ALA A 39 -3.50 12.81 12.69
C ALA A 39 -2.57 13.52 13.68
N ALA A 40 -1.27 13.68 13.39
CA ALA A 40 -0.35 14.49 14.20
C ALA A 40 -0.76 15.96 14.27
N SER A 41 -1.57 16.41 13.31
CA SER A 41 -2.23 17.72 13.32
C SER A 41 -3.37 17.82 14.36
N ARG A 42 -3.83 16.69 14.91
CA ARG A 42 -4.91 16.58 15.91
C ARG A 42 -4.31 16.31 17.29
N THR A 43 -4.68 17.10 18.28
CA THR A 43 -4.27 16.92 19.69
C THR A 43 -5.09 15.83 20.38
N SER A 44 -4.92 14.57 19.98
CA SER A 44 -5.47 13.41 20.73
C SER A 44 -4.35 12.53 21.27
N ALA A 45 -4.50 12.08 22.52
CA ALA A 45 -3.50 11.28 23.24
C ALA A 45 -3.38 9.84 22.70
N ASN A 46 -4.37 9.38 21.93
CA ASN A 46 -4.58 7.97 21.61
C ASN A 46 -4.67 7.71 20.09
N VAL A 47 -4.24 8.70 19.28
CA VAL A 47 -4.22 8.60 17.80
C VAL A 47 -3.57 7.31 17.32
N ARG A 48 -2.46 6.89 17.93
CA ARG A 48 -1.75 5.68 17.51
C ARG A 48 -2.59 4.42 17.74
N GLU A 49 -3.31 4.36 18.86
CA GLU A 49 -4.17 3.24 19.25
C GLU A 49 -5.43 3.20 18.36
N ALA A 50 -6.07 4.34 18.11
CA ALA A 50 -7.14 4.47 17.12
C ALA A 50 -6.66 4.03 15.73
N CYS A 51 -5.44 4.44 15.36
CA CYS A 51 -4.86 4.04 14.11
C CYS A 51 -4.71 2.50 14.08
N ALA A 52 -3.97 1.91 15.01
CA ALA A 52 -3.75 0.46 15.05
C ALA A 52 -5.07 -0.36 15.04
N CYS A 53 -6.11 0.14 15.71
CA CYS A 53 -7.45 -0.44 15.68
C CYS A 53 -8.03 -0.51 14.25
N ALA A 54 -8.02 0.61 13.52
CA ALA A 54 -8.53 0.64 12.14
C ALA A 54 -7.70 -0.28 11.22
N ALA A 55 -6.38 -0.30 11.38
CA ALA A 55 -5.49 -1.20 10.64
C ALA A 55 -5.87 -2.69 10.84
N GLY A 56 -6.24 -3.07 12.06
CA GLY A 56 -6.72 -4.41 12.40
C GLY A 56 -8.08 -4.73 11.78
N LEU A 57 -9.01 -3.77 11.76
CA LEU A 57 -10.30 -3.94 11.07
C LEU A 57 -10.14 -4.15 9.58
N PHE A 58 -9.23 -3.40 8.93
CA PHE A 58 -8.91 -3.58 7.53
C PHE A 58 -8.32 -4.97 7.27
N ALA A 59 -7.35 -5.41 8.09
CA ALA A 59 -6.71 -6.72 7.94
C ALA A 59 -7.70 -7.89 8.08
N GLY A 60 -8.74 -7.75 8.92
CA GLY A 60 -9.78 -8.77 9.07
C GLY A 60 -10.86 -8.77 7.98
N THR A 61 -10.90 -7.76 7.11
CA THR A 61 -11.96 -7.60 6.10
C THR A 61 -11.42 -7.70 4.67
N MET A 62 -10.21 -7.20 4.43
CA MET A 62 -9.59 -7.18 3.11
C MET A 62 -8.92 -8.53 2.79
N THR A 63 -8.99 -8.93 1.53
CA THR A 63 -8.12 -9.99 1.01
C THR A 63 -6.66 -9.55 1.01
N GLU A 64 -5.71 -10.48 0.93
CA GLU A 64 -4.27 -10.16 0.85
C GLU A 64 -3.96 -9.20 -0.32
N ARG A 65 -4.59 -9.41 -1.48
CA ARG A 65 -4.46 -8.54 -2.66
C ARG A 65 -5.00 -7.13 -2.39
N GLN A 66 -6.16 -7.01 -1.77
CA GLN A 66 -6.73 -5.70 -1.40
C GLN A 66 -5.86 -4.99 -0.36
N TYR A 67 -5.30 -5.73 0.57
CA TYR A 67 -4.42 -5.20 1.61
C TYR A 67 -3.07 -4.73 1.06
N GLU A 68 -2.57 -5.39 0.00
CA GLU A 68 -1.42 -4.91 -0.77
C GLU A 68 -1.72 -3.58 -1.47
N ILE A 69 -2.82 -3.50 -2.22
CA ILE A 69 -3.26 -2.26 -2.88
C ILE A 69 -3.42 -1.13 -1.85
N PHE A 70 -4.06 -1.43 -0.72
CA PHE A 70 -4.21 -0.50 0.38
C PHE A 70 -2.87 0.00 0.92
N GLY A 71 -1.93 -0.90 1.18
CA GLY A 71 -0.58 -0.55 1.65
C GLY A 71 0.19 0.34 0.68
N ARG A 72 -0.02 0.19 -0.63
CA ARG A 72 0.57 1.05 -1.66
C ARG A 72 -0.07 2.44 -1.72
N MET A 73 -1.37 2.55 -1.45
CA MET A 73 -2.07 3.84 -1.41
C MET A 73 -1.89 4.59 -0.09
N ALA A 74 -1.70 3.87 1.03
CA ALA A 74 -1.69 4.41 2.37
C ALA A 74 -0.73 5.61 2.58
N PRO A 75 0.51 5.63 2.04
CA PRO A 75 1.41 6.76 2.19
C PRO A 75 0.93 8.05 1.50
N HIS A 76 -0.03 7.94 0.58
CA HIS A 76 -0.47 9.03 -0.28
C HIS A 76 -1.84 9.59 0.12
N ILE A 77 -2.51 9.02 1.14
CA ILE A 77 -3.94 9.27 1.42
C ILE A 77 -4.30 10.75 1.66
N SER A 78 -3.33 11.56 2.08
CA SER A 78 -3.52 12.99 2.37
C SER A 78 -3.43 13.88 1.13
N SER A 79 -2.97 13.35 -0.01
CA SER A 79 -2.76 14.10 -1.25
C SER A 79 -3.46 13.44 -2.42
N ARG A 80 -4.48 14.13 -2.96
CA ARG A 80 -5.24 13.65 -4.12
C ARG A 80 -4.36 13.44 -5.36
N SER A 81 -3.36 14.31 -5.58
CA SER A 81 -2.41 14.15 -6.69
C SER A 81 -1.53 12.93 -6.50
N ASP A 82 -1.11 12.65 -5.27
CA ASP A 82 -0.18 11.56 -4.99
C ASP A 82 -0.90 10.21 -5.05
N ILE A 83 -2.16 10.15 -4.60
CA ILE A 83 -3.02 8.97 -4.81
C ILE A 83 -3.20 8.71 -6.29
N ALA A 84 -3.50 9.74 -7.10
CA ALA A 84 -3.65 9.56 -8.55
C ALA A 84 -2.36 9.02 -9.19
N GLY A 85 -1.19 9.53 -8.79
CA GLY A 85 0.10 9.01 -9.22
C GLY A 85 0.35 7.57 -8.80
N ALA A 86 0.03 7.21 -7.56
CA ALA A 86 0.14 5.84 -7.05
C ALA A 86 -0.78 4.87 -7.80
N ILE A 87 -2.03 5.28 -8.08
CA ILE A 87 -2.98 4.51 -8.88
C ILE A 87 -2.43 4.28 -10.29
N GLN A 88 -1.95 5.34 -10.94
CA GLN A 88 -1.36 5.24 -12.28
C GLN A 88 -0.18 4.26 -12.29
N GLN A 89 0.74 4.40 -11.33
CA GLN A 89 1.89 3.50 -11.20
C GLN A 89 1.47 2.05 -11.00
N MET A 90 0.49 1.80 -10.14
CA MET A 90 -0.06 0.47 -9.91
C MET A 90 -0.66 -0.13 -11.19
N THR A 91 -1.43 0.65 -11.95
CA THR A 91 -2.06 0.18 -13.19
C THR A 91 -1.05 -0.05 -14.32
N GLU A 92 -0.09 0.85 -14.51
CA GLU A 92 0.83 0.83 -15.65
C GLU A 92 2.03 -0.09 -15.44
N GLN A 93 2.51 -0.24 -14.20
CA GLN A 93 3.78 -0.92 -13.91
C GLN A 93 3.63 -2.21 -13.12
N GLN A 94 2.52 -2.39 -12.40
CA GLN A 94 2.37 -3.49 -11.43
C GLN A 94 1.19 -4.40 -11.75
N GLY A 95 0.44 -4.10 -12.81
CA GLY A 95 -0.62 -4.96 -13.34
C GLY A 95 -1.87 -5.02 -12.47
N TYR A 96 -2.12 -4.01 -11.64
CA TYR A 96 -3.41 -3.88 -10.96
C TYR A 96 -4.46 -3.34 -11.91
N THR A 97 -5.69 -3.84 -11.81
CA THR A 97 -6.79 -3.28 -12.61
C THR A 97 -7.45 -2.11 -11.89
N PRO A 98 -8.07 -1.15 -12.62
CA PRO A 98 -8.86 -0.09 -12.01
C PRO A 98 -9.98 -0.62 -11.09
N GLU A 99 -10.57 -1.77 -11.43
CA GLU A 99 -11.62 -2.42 -10.64
C GLU A 99 -11.12 -2.96 -9.31
N GLU A 100 -9.91 -3.56 -9.29
CA GLU A 100 -9.28 -4.02 -8.05
C GLU A 100 -9.05 -2.85 -7.08
N ILE A 101 -8.55 -1.72 -7.62
CA ILE A 101 -8.30 -0.50 -6.86
C ILE A 101 -9.60 0.11 -6.36
N ALA A 102 -10.63 0.21 -7.22
CA ALA A 102 -11.94 0.71 -6.85
C ALA A 102 -12.60 -0.16 -5.76
N GLY A 103 -12.42 -1.48 -5.82
CA GLY A 103 -12.93 -2.42 -4.82
C GLY A 103 -12.33 -2.20 -3.43
N VAL A 104 -11.06 -1.78 -3.33
CA VAL A 104 -10.46 -1.37 -2.05
C VAL A 104 -11.13 -0.12 -1.51
N GLY A 105 -11.35 0.89 -2.36
CA GLY A 105 -12.08 2.12 -1.96
C GLY A 105 -13.49 1.83 -1.44
N GLN A 106 -14.23 0.95 -2.11
CA GLN A 106 -15.56 0.52 -1.66
C GLN A 106 -15.50 -0.22 -0.32
N THR A 107 -14.49 -1.07 -0.13
CA THR A 107 -14.28 -1.79 1.14
C THR A 107 -14.03 -0.82 2.28
N ILE A 108 -13.16 0.19 2.08
CA ILE A 108 -12.88 1.22 3.10
C ILE A 108 -14.14 2.00 3.44
N ALA A 109 -14.89 2.46 2.42
CA ALA A 109 -16.14 3.18 2.63
C ALA A 109 -17.17 2.35 3.41
N SER A 110 -17.26 1.04 3.16
CA SER A 110 -18.15 0.14 3.91
C SER A 110 -17.75 -0.03 5.39
N LEU A 111 -16.48 0.23 5.72
CA LEU A 111 -15.93 0.07 7.06
C LEU A 111 -15.97 1.35 7.89
N GLU A 112 -16.17 2.52 7.29
CA GLU A 112 -16.18 3.83 7.95
C GLU A 112 -17.03 3.82 9.23
N THR A 113 -18.31 3.43 9.14
CA THR A 113 -19.21 3.37 10.29
C THR A 113 -18.77 2.38 11.38
N ARG A 114 -18.07 1.30 11.00
CA ARG A 114 -17.52 0.33 11.98
C ARG A 114 -16.27 0.88 12.64
N ILE A 115 -15.41 1.57 11.89
CA ILE A 115 -14.20 2.20 12.40
C ILE A 115 -14.58 3.28 13.42
N ASP A 116 -15.54 4.16 13.10
CA ASP A 116 -16.00 5.19 14.05
C ASP A 116 -16.55 4.56 15.33
N ARG A 117 -17.34 3.48 15.21
CA ARG A 117 -17.95 2.81 16.36
C ARG A 117 -16.94 2.08 17.24
N VAL A 118 -15.96 1.40 16.63
CA VAL A 118 -15.04 0.50 17.35
C VAL A 118 -13.77 1.22 17.77
N CYS A 119 -13.22 2.05 16.89
CA CYS A 119 -11.96 2.73 17.08
C CYS A 119 -12.12 4.18 17.52
N GLY A 120 -13.27 4.83 17.24
CA GLY A 120 -13.49 6.23 17.63
C GLY A 120 -13.54 6.48 19.14
N VAL A 121 -13.76 5.45 19.96
CA VAL A 121 -13.62 5.55 21.43
C VAL A 121 -12.16 5.72 21.88
N LEU A 122 -11.21 5.53 20.96
CA LEU A 122 -9.78 5.68 21.15
C LEU A 122 -9.28 7.01 20.59
N GLU A 123 -10.13 7.92 20.12
CA GLU A 123 -9.76 9.30 19.76
C GLU A 123 -10.07 10.27 20.92
#